data_AF-A0A9D1VK96-F1
#
_entry.id   AF-A0A9D1VK96-F1
#
_cell.length_a   1.000
_cell.length_b   1.000
_cell.length_c   1.000
_cell.angle_alpha   90.00
_cell.angle_beta   90.00
_cell.angle_gamma   90.00
#
_symmetry.space_group_name_H-M   'P 1'
#
loop_
_entity.id
_entity.type
_entity.pdbx_description
1 polymer ?
#
loop_
_entity_poly.entity_id
_entity_poly.type
_entity_poly.pdbx_seq_one_letter_code
_entity_poly.pdbx_strand_id
1 'polypeptide(L)'
;MDKKLYDAYIKILEEELVPAMGCTEPIAIAYGAALARETLGEIPQKVIISASGNIIKNVKSVVVPNTGGLRGIPAAAAAGVVAGKAEKKLEVLADITPEEIEEISSYLEKADFEVKTVESGCVFDIIVELQSKEHRAAVRIQGHHTNVVHVEKDGKILVDKVYAEGQEGERTDRSLLCIEEIIRFADQVEIAQVEKVIQRQIDYNTAIAREGLSGKWGAGIGKILLMSYGNSVHNRAKAMAAAGSDARMNGCDMPVVINSGSGNQGMTASLPV
;
A
#
# COMPACT_ATOMS: atom_id res chain seq x y z
N MET A 1 -4.13 -24.75 25.45
CA MET A 1 -5.23 -23.91 24.88
C MET A 1 -6.29 -24.81 24.25
N ASP A 2 -7.52 -24.36 24.04
CA ASP A 2 -8.49 -25.11 23.22
C ASP A 2 -7.95 -25.31 21.80
N LYS A 3 -8.14 -26.49 21.20
CA LYS A 3 -7.57 -26.81 19.89
C LYS A 3 -8.13 -25.94 18.76
N LYS A 4 -9.43 -25.62 18.78
CA LYS A 4 -10.03 -24.76 17.76
C LYS A 4 -9.48 -23.35 17.86
N LEU A 5 -9.30 -22.84 19.08
CA LEU A 5 -8.68 -21.54 19.30
C LEU A 5 -7.21 -21.53 18.85
N TYR A 6 -6.49 -22.62 19.09
CA TYR A 6 -5.10 -22.80 18.66
C TYR A 6 -4.95 -22.78 17.15
N ASP A 7 -5.73 -23.58 16.46
CA ASP A 7 -5.72 -23.65 14.99
C ASP A 7 -6.18 -22.32 14.38
N ALA A 8 -7.15 -21.63 15.01
CA ALA A 8 -7.58 -20.30 14.59
C ALA A 8 -6.46 -19.26 14.69
N TYR A 9 -5.65 -19.27 15.76
CA TYR A 9 -4.57 -18.30 15.93
C TYR A 9 -3.44 -18.51 14.91
N ILE A 10 -3.09 -19.76 14.62
CA ILE A 10 -2.16 -20.08 13.52
C ILE A 10 -2.69 -19.54 12.21
N LYS A 11 -3.96 -19.82 11.88
CA LYS A 11 -4.57 -19.37 10.63
C LYS A 11 -4.64 -17.84 10.55
N ILE A 12 -4.90 -17.15 11.66
CA ILE A 12 -4.85 -15.68 11.73
C ILE A 12 -3.43 -15.18 11.43
N LEU A 13 -2.38 -15.79 12.01
CA LEU A 13 -1.00 -15.40 11.67
C LEU A 13 -0.67 -15.61 10.19
N GLU A 14 -1.12 -16.72 9.60
CA GLU A 14 -0.95 -17.00 8.17
C GLU A 14 -1.68 -15.99 7.27
N GLU A 15 -2.89 -15.57 7.67
CA GLU A 15 -3.71 -14.59 6.96
C GLU A 15 -3.15 -13.15 7.09
N GLU A 16 -2.60 -12.77 8.24
CA GLU A 16 -2.16 -11.40 8.53
C GLU A 16 -0.68 -11.16 8.15
N LEU A 17 0.20 -12.12 8.37
CA LEU A 17 1.65 -11.99 8.15
C LEU A 17 2.02 -12.38 6.71
N VAL A 18 1.48 -11.63 5.76
CA VAL A 18 1.71 -11.82 4.33
C VAL A 18 2.76 -10.85 3.78
N PRO A 19 3.57 -11.26 2.78
CA PRO A 19 4.46 -10.35 2.09
C PRO A 19 3.70 -9.26 1.33
N ALA A 20 4.24 -8.05 1.34
CA ALA A 20 3.85 -6.94 0.49
C ALA A 20 5.11 -6.32 -0.14
N MET A 21 4.99 -5.91 -1.39
CA MET A 21 6.05 -5.21 -2.13
C MET A 21 5.62 -3.76 -2.35
N GLY A 22 6.56 -2.84 -2.19
CA GLY A 22 6.33 -1.41 -2.38
C GLY A 22 5.15 -0.84 -1.57
N CYS A 23 4.74 0.37 -1.96
CA CYS A 23 3.42 0.89 -1.65
C CYS A 23 2.58 0.64 -2.91
N THR A 24 1.70 -0.34 -2.89
CA THR A 24 0.83 -0.68 -4.02
C THR A 24 -0.39 0.23 -4.09
N GLU A 25 -0.65 0.98 -3.03
CA GLU A 25 -1.71 1.98 -2.92
C GLU A 25 -1.55 3.18 -3.86
N PRO A 26 -0.38 3.86 -3.99
CA PRO A 26 -0.20 4.89 -5.03
C PRO A 26 -0.37 4.30 -6.43
N ILE A 27 0.07 3.07 -6.65
CA ILE A 27 -0.09 2.37 -7.94
C ILE A 27 -1.57 2.08 -8.23
N ALA A 28 -2.37 1.71 -7.23
CA ALA A 28 -3.81 1.49 -7.41
C ALA A 28 -4.56 2.80 -7.75
N ILE A 29 -4.17 3.92 -7.14
CA ILE A 29 -4.70 5.25 -7.51
C ILE A 29 -4.33 5.59 -8.95
N ALA A 30 -3.05 5.41 -9.32
CA ALA A 30 -2.57 5.64 -10.68
C ALA A 30 -3.29 4.74 -11.70
N TYR A 31 -3.51 3.48 -11.36
CA TYR A 31 -4.26 2.53 -12.19
C TYR A 31 -5.72 2.97 -12.38
N GLY A 32 -6.41 3.35 -11.31
CA GLY A 32 -7.78 3.87 -11.39
C GLY A 32 -7.86 5.14 -12.25
N ALA A 33 -6.87 6.03 -12.13
CA ALA A 33 -6.77 7.26 -12.90
C ALA A 33 -6.48 7.03 -14.39
N ALA A 34 -5.59 6.09 -14.72
CA ALA A 34 -5.32 5.68 -16.10
C ALA A 34 -6.58 5.09 -16.75
N LEU A 35 -7.29 4.19 -16.06
CA LEU A 35 -8.52 3.59 -16.56
C LEU A 35 -9.64 4.63 -16.74
N ALA A 36 -9.76 5.57 -15.81
CA ALA A 36 -10.72 6.66 -15.94
C ALA A 36 -10.34 7.58 -17.11
N ARG A 37 -9.04 7.82 -17.36
CA ARG A 37 -8.54 8.62 -18.48
C ARG A 37 -8.83 7.98 -19.84
N GLU A 38 -8.64 6.67 -19.96
CA GLU A 38 -9.01 5.89 -21.15
C GLU A 38 -10.52 5.95 -21.40
N THR A 39 -11.31 5.79 -20.33
CA THR A 39 -12.77 5.87 -20.39
C THR A 39 -13.24 7.27 -20.83
N LEU A 40 -12.65 8.33 -20.26
CA LEU A 40 -12.95 9.71 -20.62
C LEU A 40 -12.57 10.02 -22.07
N GLY A 41 -11.41 9.52 -22.53
CA GLY A 41 -10.90 9.71 -23.89
C GLY A 41 -10.12 11.01 -24.09
N GLU A 42 -10.18 11.95 -23.15
CA GLU A 42 -9.42 13.22 -23.18
C GLU A 42 -8.76 13.56 -21.83
N ILE A 43 -7.83 14.52 -21.81
CA ILE A 43 -7.16 14.97 -20.58
C ILE A 43 -8.16 15.79 -19.75
N PRO A 44 -8.46 15.41 -18.49
CA PRO A 44 -9.41 16.12 -17.66
C PRO A 44 -8.82 17.41 -17.10
N GLN A 45 -9.70 18.37 -16.79
CA GLN A 45 -9.34 19.63 -16.12
C GLN A 45 -9.45 19.50 -14.60
N LYS A 46 -10.30 18.59 -14.11
CA LYS A 46 -10.50 18.32 -12.69
C LYS A 46 -10.42 16.82 -12.40
N VAL A 47 -9.74 16.48 -11.31
CA VAL A 47 -9.51 15.12 -10.82
C VAL A 47 -9.95 15.06 -9.36
N ILE A 48 -10.94 14.23 -9.05
CA ILE A 48 -11.41 14.00 -7.68
C ILE A 48 -11.03 12.57 -7.30
N ILE A 49 -10.32 12.42 -6.19
CA ILE A 49 -9.95 11.12 -5.62
C ILE A 49 -10.65 10.98 -4.27
N SER A 50 -11.59 10.05 -4.16
CA SER A 50 -12.19 9.67 -2.88
C SER A 50 -11.63 8.30 -2.47
N ALA A 51 -10.97 8.20 -1.32
CA ALA A 51 -10.34 6.95 -0.89
C ALA A 51 -10.55 6.66 0.60
N SER A 52 -10.42 5.39 0.98
CA SER A 52 -10.54 4.98 2.38
C SER A 52 -9.41 5.59 3.22
N GLY A 53 -9.65 5.80 4.52
CA GLY A 53 -8.68 6.46 5.41
C GLY A 53 -7.32 5.78 5.45
N ASN A 54 -7.28 4.45 5.33
CA ASN A 54 -6.03 3.69 5.26
C ASN A 54 -5.22 4.00 3.99
N ILE A 55 -5.88 4.08 2.82
CA ILE A 55 -5.22 4.48 1.57
C ILE A 55 -4.70 5.90 1.67
N ILE A 56 -5.53 6.83 2.18
CA ILE A 56 -5.11 8.23 2.30
C ILE A 56 -3.87 8.36 3.18
N LYS A 57 -3.88 7.72 4.35
CA LYS A 57 -2.73 7.69 5.27
C LYS A 57 -1.49 7.10 4.61
N ASN A 58 -1.64 5.98 3.88
CA ASN A 58 -0.52 5.27 3.28
C ASN A 58 0.10 6.03 2.10
N VAL A 59 -0.70 6.77 1.33
CA VAL A 59 -0.22 7.43 0.10
C VAL A 59 0.21 8.87 0.32
N LYS A 60 -0.33 9.57 1.34
CA LYS A 60 -0.18 11.03 1.54
C LYS A 60 1.26 11.57 1.39
N SER A 61 2.27 10.81 1.77
CA SER A 61 3.67 11.27 1.74
C SER A 61 4.64 10.29 1.08
N VAL A 62 4.12 9.27 0.38
CA VAL A 62 4.92 8.26 -0.31
C VAL A 62 5.34 8.77 -1.68
N VAL A 63 6.56 8.39 -2.09
CA VAL A 63 7.07 8.62 -3.45
C VAL A 63 6.31 7.76 -4.45
N VAL A 64 5.82 8.37 -5.51
CA VAL A 64 5.18 7.65 -6.61
C VAL A 64 6.28 7.05 -7.50
N PRO A 65 6.24 5.74 -7.79
CA PRO A 65 7.28 5.10 -8.60
C PRO A 65 7.41 5.71 -9.99
N ASN A 66 8.64 5.82 -10.49
CA ASN A 66 8.99 6.30 -11.85
C ASN A 66 8.55 7.74 -12.19
N THR A 67 8.14 8.56 -11.20
CA THR A 67 7.74 9.96 -11.44
C THR A 67 8.82 10.97 -11.06
N GLY A 68 10.10 10.59 -11.01
CA GLY A 68 11.19 11.51 -10.66
C GLY A 68 11.14 12.07 -9.23
N GLY A 69 10.41 11.44 -8.31
CA GLY A 69 10.36 11.82 -6.89
C GLY A 69 9.10 12.57 -6.44
N LEU A 70 8.10 12.75 -7.31
CA LEU A 70 6.78 13.28 -6.91
C LEU A 70 6.13 12.41 -5.81
N ARG A 71 5.31 13.04 -4.97
CA ARG A 71 4.74 12.42 -3.76
C ARG A 71 3.26 12.68 -3.61
N GLY A 72 2.56 11.73 -2.99
CA GLY A 72 1.17 11.91 -2.57
C GLY A 72 0.13 11.46 -3.59
N ILE A 73 -1.13 11.56 -3.18
CA ILE A 73 -2.31 11.11 -3.94
C ILE A 73 -2.48 11.89 -5.26
N PRO A 74 -2.38 13.25 -5.28
CA PRO A 74 -2.48 14.00 -6.53
C PRO A 74 -1.40 13.59 -7.54
N ALA A 75 -0.15 13.39 -7.09
CA ALA A 75 0.93 12.94 -7.95
C ALA A 75 0.67 11.55 -8.54
N ALA A 76 0.15 10.61 -7.75
CA ALA A 76 -0.18 9.27 -8.23
C ALA A 76 -1.29 9.32 -9.29
N ALA A 77 -2.34 10.11 -9.04
CA ALA A 77 -3.42 10.29 -10.00
C ALA A 77 -2.94 10.99 -11.28
N ALA A 78 -2.13 12.05 -11.16
CA ALA A 78 -1.55 12.76 -12.29
C ALA A 78 -0.69 11.84 -13.17
N ALA A 79 0.17 11.02 -12.55
CA ALA A 79 0.98 10.03 -13.26
C ALA A 79 0.12 9.04 -14.03
N GLY A 80 -0.95 8.54 -13.40
CA GLY A 80 -1.93 7.67 -14.06
C GLY A 80 -2.66 8.35 -15.23
N VAL A 81 -3.09 9.60 -15.07
CA VAL A 81 -3.80 10.36 -16.11
C VAL A 81 -2.92 10.68 -17.32
N VAL A 82 -1.65 11.01 -17.11
CA VAL A 82 -0.77 11.50 -18.19
C VAL A 82 -0.04 10.36 -18.88
N ALA A 83 0.56 9.44 -18.12
CA ALA A 83 1.50 8.44 -18.64
C ALA A 83 1.12 6.99 -18.28
N GLY A 84 0.02 6.80 -17.55
CA GLY A 84 -0.39 5.48 -17.08
C GLY A 84 -0.88 4.57 -18.20
N LYS A 85 -0.38 3.33 -18.23
CA LYS A 85 -0.81 2.27 -19.15
C LYS A 85 -1.74 1.29 -18.42
N ALA A 86 -3.06 1.48 -18.53
CA ALA A 86 -4.02 0.75 -17.67
C ALA A 86 -3.97 -0.77 -17.90
N GLU A 87 -3.62 -1.22 -19.10
CA GLU A 87 -3.45 -2.64 -19.45
C GLU A 87 -2.37 -3.33 -18.60
N LYS A 88 -1.41 -2.58 -18.06
CA LYS A 88 -0.32 -3.07 -17.20
C LYS A 88 -0.69 -3.19 -15.72
N LYS A 89 -1.88 -2.72 -15.30
CA LYS A 89 -2.39 -2.87 -13.92
C LYS A 89 -1.41 -2.38 -12.84
N LEU A 90 -0.75 -3.28 -12.11
CA LEU A 90 0.22 -2.92 -11.05
C LEU A 90 1.54 -2.37 -11.62
N GLU A 91 1.78 -2.55 -12.92
CA GLU A 91 2.91 -1.98 -13.64
C GLU A 91 2.47 -0.76 -14.49
N VAL A 92 1.35 -0.12 -14.14
CA VAL A 92 0.78 1.03 -14.88
C VAL A 92 1.78 2.17 -15.10
N LEU A 93 2.78 2.32 -14.23
CA LEU A 93 3.82 3.37 -14.29
C LEU A 93 5.20 2.83 -14.73
N ALA A 94 5.30 1.60 -15.21
CA ALA A 94 6.61 0.96 -15.45
C ALA A 94 7.43 1.57 -16.59
N ASP A 95 6.76 2.16 -17.60
CA ASP A 95 7.42 2.63 -18.83
C ASP A 95 7.44 4.17 -18.97
N ILE A 96 7.33 4.90 -17.86
CA ILE A 96 7.33 6.37 -17.91
C ILE A 96 8.65 6.88 -18.49
N THR A 97 8.59 7.73 -19.51
CA THR A 97 9.76 8.38 -20.11
C THR A 97 10.14 9.69 -19.38
N PRO A 98 11.38 10.18 -19.52
CA PRO A 98 11.77 11.47 -18.96
C PRO A 98 10.88 12.64 -19.41
N GLU A 99 10.42 12.64 -20.66
CA GLU A 99 9.51 13.65 -21.20
C GLU A 99 8.14 13.58 -20.50
N GLU A 100 7.61 12.38 -20.29
CA GLU A 100 6.36 12.16 -19.56
C GLU A 100 6.46 12.62 -18.09
N ILE A 101 7.63 12.52 -17.45
CA ILE A 101 7.84 13.06 -16.08
C ILE A 101 7.62 14.59 -16.05
N GLU A 102 8.09 15.31 -17.06
CA GLU A 102 7.87 16.76 -17.19
C GLU A 102 6.39 17.07 -17.44
N GLU A 103 5.72 16.28 -18.29
CA GLU A 103 4.29 16.43 -18.57
C GLU A 103 3.43 16.18 -17.32
N ILE A 104 3.75 15.14 -16.53
CA ILE A 104 3.08 14.85 -15.25
C ILE A 104 3.21 16.05 -14.31
N SER A 105 4.41 16.62 -14.19
CA SER A 105 4.67 17.77 -13.34
C SER A 105 3.87 18.99 -13.81
N SER A 106 3.86 19.26 -15.11
CA SER A 106 3.08 20.36 -15.69
C SER A 106 1.58 20.19 -15.52
N TYR A 107 1.08 18.95 -15.66
CA TYR A 107 -0.33 18.64 -15.46
C TYR A 107 -0.76 18.83 -14.00
N LEU A 108 0.08 18.36 -13.07
CA LEU A 108 -0.16 18.48 -11.63
C LEU A 108 -0.30 19.95 -11.17
N GLU A 109 0.38 20.89 -11.82
CA GLU A 109 0.27 22.33 -11.54
C GLU A 109 -0.97 22.99 -12.17
N LYS A 110 -1.46 22.45 -13.30
CA LYS A 110 -2.51 23.08 -14.11
C LYS A 110 -3.92 22.57 -13.81
N ALA A 111 -4.06 21.29 -13.49
CA ALA A 111 -5.37 20.68 -13.23
C ALA A 111 -5.80 20.88 -11.76
N ASP A 112 -7.12 20.88 -11.54
CA ASP A 112 -7.69 20.95 -10.20
C ASP A 112 -7.74 19.54 -9.58
N PHE A 113 -7.10 19.37 -8.42
CA PHE A 113 -7.07 18.10 -7.69
C PHE A 113 -7.80 18.23 -6.35
N GLU A 114 -8.75 17.34 -6.13
CA GLU A 114 -9.52 17.27 -4.88
C GLU A 114 -9.38 15.87 -4.27
N VAL A 115 -8.99 15.79 -3.00
CA VAL A 115 -8.86 14.52 -2.26
C VAL A 115 -9.89 14.47 -1.15
N LYS A 116 -10.71 13.41 -1.14
CA LYS A 116 -11.80 13.18 -0.17
C LYS A 116 -11.63 11.84 0.54
N THR A 117 -12.13 11.76 1.76
CA THR A 117 -12.30 10.48 2.48
C THR A 117 -13.62 9.84 2.07
N VAL A 118 -13.60 8.53 1.79
CA VAL A 118 -14.84 7.74 1.64
C VAL A 118 -15.07 6.87 2.86
N GLU A 119 -16.30 6.89 3.38
CA GLU A 119 -16.75 6.03 4.47
C GLU A 119 -17.73 4.99 3.91
N SER A 120 -17.21 3.97 3.24
CA SER A 120 -18.01 2.91 2.63
C SER A 120 -18.12 1.64 3.47
N GLY A 121 -17.52 1.63 4.67
CA GLY A 121 -17.24 0.42 5.43
C GLY A 121 -15.98 -0.31 4.95
N CYS A 122 -15.59 -0.10 3.68
CA CYS A 122 -14.49 -0.84 3.07
C CYS A 122 -13.10 -0.33 3.40
N VAL A 123 -12.21 -1.24 3.86
CA VAL A 123 -10.81 -0.92 4.19
C VAL A 123 -10.00 -0.52 2.96
N PHE A 124 -10.38 -1.02 1.78
CA PHE A 124 -9.76 -0.72 0.49
C PHE A 124 -10.81 -0.22 -0.49
N ASP A 125 -10.93 1.09 -0.63
CA ASP A 125 -11.88 1.72 -1.56
C ASP A 125 -11.24 2.96 -2.15
N ILE A 126 -11.25 3.07 -3.47
CA ILE A 126 -10.71 4.17 -4.26
C ILE A 126 -11.72 4.48 -5.35
N ILE A 127 -12.18 5.72 -5.40
CA ILE A 127 -13.02 6.28 -6.46
C ILE A 127 -12.22 7.40 -7.11
N VAL A 128 -12.02 7.30 -8.42
CA VAL A 128 -11.39 8.34 -9.24
C VAL A 128 -12.43 8.89 -10.19
N GLU A 129 -12.72 10.18 -10.07
CA GLU A 129 -13.63 10.91 -10.95
C GLU A 129 -12.84 11.94 -11.74
N LEU A 130 -12.99 11.91 -13.05
CA LEU A 130 -12.33 12.81 -13.99
C LEU A 130 -13.39 13.65 -14.71
N GLN A 131 -13.12 14.95 -14.84
CA GLN A 131 -14.01 15.88 -15.51
C GLN A 131 -13.25 16.74 -16.52
N SER A 132 -13.71 16.72 -17.77
CA SER A 132 -13.32 17.67 -18.82
C SER A 132 -14.37 18.78 -18.94
N LYS A 133 -14.29 19.58 -20.00
CA LYS A 133 -15.30 20.63 -20.26
C LYS A 133 -16.69 20.07 -20.52
N GLU A 134 -16.77 18.93 -21.21
CA GLU A 134 -18.03 18.39 -21.73
C GLU A 134 -18.35 17.00 -21.17
N HIS A 135 -17.34 16.27 -20.69
CA HIS A 135 -17.46 14.88 -20.32
C HIS A 135 -16.97 14.60 -18.89
N ARG A 136 -17.47 13.50 -18.34
CA ARG A 136 -17.02 12.95 -17.06
C ARG A 136 -16.86 11.44 -17.14
N ALA A 137 -15.89 10.92 -16.41
CA ALA A 137 -15.70 9.50 -16.22
C ALA A 137 -15.42 9.19 -14.74
N ALA A 138 -15.88 8.05 -14.28
CA ALA A 138 -15.62 7.58 -12.92
C ALA A 138 -15.19 6.12 -12.94
N VAL A 139 -14.22 5.79 -12.10
CA VAL A 139 -13.75 4.42 -11.85
C VAL A 139 -13.72 4.18 -10.35
N ARG A 140 -14.20 3.00 -9.92
CA ARG A 140 -14.08 2.55 -8.53
C ARG A 140 -13.33 1.23 -8.45
N ILE A 141 -12.35 1.19 -7.55
CA ILE A 141 -11.58 0.01 -7.19
C ILE A 141 -11.88 -0.31 -5.72
N GLN A 142 -12.27 -1.55 -5.45
CA GLN A 142 -12.69 -1.95 -4.10
C GLN A 142 -12.19 -3.34 -3.71
N GLY A 143 -11.82 -3.52 -2.44
CA GLY A 143 -11.34 -4.79 -1.88
C GLY A 143 -9.85 -5.06 -2.10
N HIS A 144 -9.39 -5.06 -3.35
CA HIS A 144 -7.97 -5.22 -3.68
C HIS A 144 -7.51 -4.34 -4.85
N HIS A 145 -6.19 -4.12 -4.96
CA HIS A 145 -5.51 -3.10 -5.76
C HIS A 145 -5.87 -3.00 -7.26
N THR A 146 -6.45 -4.04 -7.85
CA THR A 146 -6.81 -4.10 -9.29
C THR A 146 -8.27 -4.48 -9.53
N ASN A 147 -9.08 -4.62 -8.47
CA ASN A 147 -10.47 -5.02 -8.59
C ASN A 147 -11.36 -3.82 -8.98
N VAL A 148 -11.51 -3.61 -10.28
CA VAL A 148 -12.43 -2.60 -10.80
C VAL A 148 -13.86 -3.10 -10.66
N VAL A 149 -14.64 -2.40 -9.82
CA VAL A 149 -16.04 -2.71 -9.51
C VAL A 149 -17.01 -1.78 -10.22
N HIS A 150 -16.61 -0.54 -10.54
CA HIS A 150 -17.44 0.41 -11.28
C HIS A 150 -16.63 1.13 -12.35
N VAL A 151 -17.20 1.30 -13.53
CA VAL A 151 -16.70 2.19 -14.58
C VAL A 151 -17.89 2.88 -15.24
N GLU A 152 -17.84 4.20 -15.36
CA GLU A 152 -18.91 5.01 -15.91
C GLU A 152 -18.37 6.15 -16.77
N LYS A 153 -19.09 6.49 -17.84
CA LYS A 153 -18.88 7.69 -18.66
C LYS A 153 -20.20 8.42 -18.85
N ASP A 154 -20.25 9.70 -18.51
CA ASP A 154 -21.42 10.57 -18.74
C ASP A 154 -22.75 9.99 -18.24
N GLY A 155 -22.77 9.30 -17.09
CA GLY A 155 -23.97 8.64 -16.58
C GLY A 155 -24.21 7.23 -17.14
N LYS A 156 -23.47 6.81 -18.17
CA LYS A 156 -23.56 5.46 -18.75
C LYS A 156 -22.58 4.53 -18.06
N ILE A 157 -23.13 3.55 -17.35
CA ILE A 157 -22.38 2.49 -16.68
C ILE A 157 -21.84 1.51 -17.74
N LEU A 158 -20.53 1.26 -17.68
CA LEU A 158 -19.82 0.31 -18.54
C LEU A 158 -19.46 -0.97 -17.78
N VAL A 159 -19.17 -0.85 -16.49
CA VAL A 159 -18.90 -1.97 -15.57
C VAL A 159 -19.60 -1.66 -14.26
N ASP A 160 -20.34 -2.63 -13.72
CA ASP A 160 -20.91 -2.58 -12.38
C ASP A 160 -20.88 -3.98 -11.78
N LYS A 161 -20.07 -4.16 -10.74
CA LYS A 161 -19.91 -5.40 -9.99
C LYS A 161 -20.26 -5.13 -8.54
N VAL A 162 -21.12 -5.97 -7.98
CA VAL A 162 -21.38 -5.95 -6.55
C VAL A 162 -20.14 -6.47 -5.83
N TYR A 163 -19.54 -5.62 -5.00
CA TYR A 163 -18.54 -6.03 -4.03
C TYR A 163 -19.11 -5.87 -2.63
N ALA A 164 -19.14 -6.98 -1.89
CA ALA A 164 -19.45 -7.00 -0.47
C ALA A 164 -18.17 -7.34 0.29
N GLU A 165 -17.76 -6.43 1.16
CA GLU A 165 -16.64 -6.69 2.06
C GLU A 165 -16.99 -7.86 2.99
N GLY A 166 -16.10 -8.88 3.05
CA GLY A 166 -16.36 -10.14 3.75
C GLY A 166 -16.83 -11.30 2.87
N GLN A 167 -16.93 -11.14 1.53
CA GLN A 167 -17.08 -12.25 0.58
C GLN A 167 -15.74 -12.80 0.05
N GLU A 168 -14.60 -12.24 0.47
CA GLU A 168 -13.32 -12.97 0.46
C GLU A 168 -13.47 -14.12 1.48
N GLY A 169 -13.46 -15.37 0.99
CA GLY A 169 -13.86 -16.56 1.74
C GLY A 169 -13.37 -16.63 3.20
N GLU A 170 -14.27 -17.04 4.09
CA GLU A 170 -14.06 -17.42 5.50
C GLU A 170 -12.73 -16.95 6.12
N ARG A 171 -12.57 -15.63 6.26
CA ARG A 171 -11.60 -15.05 7.19
C ARG A 171 -11.88 -15.63 8.57
N THR A 172 -10.85 -16.17 9.21
CA THR A 172 -10.96 -16.74 10.56
C THR A 172 -11.62 -15.76 11.54
N ASP A 173 -12.52 -16.20 12.42
CA ASP A 173 -13.24 -15.27 13.30
C ASP A 173 -12.30 -14.51 14.26
N ARG A 174 -12.23 -13.18 14.10
CA ARG A 174 -11.40 -12.30 14.95
C ARG A 174 -12.04 -12.01 16.30
N SER A 175 -13.32 -12.30 16.50
CA SER A 175 -14.00 -12.14 17.79
C SER A 175 -13.41 -13.06 18.88
N LEU A 176 -12.66 -14.08 18.46
CA LEU A 176 -11.94 -15.02 19.31
C LEU A 176 -10.69 -14.41 19.98
N LEU A 177 -10.19 -13.28 19.48
CA LEU A 177 -8.95 -12.67 19.98
C LEU A 177 -9.18 -11.92 21.30
N CYS A 178 -8.53 -12.37 22.37
CA CYS A 178 -8.40 -11.62 23.62
C CYS A 178 -6.96 -11.65 24.13
N ILE A 179 -6.57 -10.65 24.92
CA ILE A 179 -5.18 -10.48 25.38
C ILE A 179 -4.70 -11.72 26.17
N GLU A 180 -5.55 -12.27 27.04
CA GLU A 180 -5.22 -13.44 27.86
C GLU A 180 -4.88 -14.66 26.98
N GLU A 181 -5.71 -14.97 25.99
CA GLU A 181 -5.48 -16.12 25.11
C GLU A 181 -4.34 -15.86 24.10
N ILE A 182 -4.08 -14.61 23.70
CA ILE A 182 -2.89 -14.25 22.88
C ILE A 182 -1.60 -14.56 23.63
N ILE A 183 -1.51 -14.16 24.90
CA ILE A 183 -0.34 -14.45 25.74
C ILE A 183 -0.22 -15.96 25.92
N ARG A 184 -1.32 -16.64 26.25
CA ARG A 184 -1.33 -18.10 26.43
C ARG A 184 -0.89 -18.84 25.17
N PHE A 185 -1.33 -18.40 23.99
CA PHE A 185 -0.89 -18.97 22.72
C PHE A 185 0.60 -18.75 22.50
N ALA A 186 1.11 -17.54 22.72
CA ALA A 186 2.52 -17.22 22.56
C ALA A 186 3.43 -18.09 23.46
N ASP A 187 2.98 -18.41 24.68
CA ASP A 187 3.70 -19.28 25.62
C ASP A 187 3.62 -20.78 25.27
N GLN A 188 2.59 -21.21 24.53
CA GLN A 188 2.27 -22.63 24.31
C GLN A 188 2.46 -23.10 22.87
N VAL A 189 2.61 -22.18 21.91
CA VAL A 189 2.69 -22.53 20.49
C VAL A 189 3.91 -23.38 20.19
N GLU A 190 3.69 -24.48 19.48
CA GLU A 190 4.78 -25.27 18.93
C GLU A 190 5.47 -24.46 17.83
N ILE A 191 6.74 -24.11 18.01
CA ILE A 191 7.49 -23.27 17.06
C ILE A 191 7.41 -23.80 15.64
N ALA A 192 7.47 -25.12 15.43
CA ALA A 192 7.36 -25.74 14.11
C ALA A 192 6.05 -25.39 13.36
N GLN A 193 4.97 -25.08 14.08
CA GLN A 193 3.69 -24.70 13.48
C GLN A 193 3.70 -23.27 12.92
N VAL A 194 4.51 -22.37 13.49
CA VAL A 194 4.59 -20.95 13.09
C VAL A 194 5.90 -20.58 12.39
N GLU A 195 6.89 -21.48 12.42
CA GLU A 195 8.25 -21.28 11.92
C GLU A 195 8.24 -20.74 10.49
N LYS A 196 7.45 -21.34 9.60
CA LYS A 196 7.37 -20.90 8.20
C LYS A 196 6.96 -19.43 8.06
N VAL A 197 5.94 -19.00 8.81
CA VAL A 197 5.39 -17.64 8.71
C VAL A 197 6.33 -16.63 9.37
N ILE A 198 6.83 -16.96 10.56
CA ILE A 198 7.73 -16.09 11.34
C ILE A 198 9.10 -15.98 10.68
N GLN A 199 9.67 -17.08 10.18
CA GLN A 199 10.97 -17.06 9.49
C GLN A 199 10.91 -16.21 8.21
N ARG A 200 9.82 -16.30 7.44
CA ARG A 200 9.60 -15.42 6.28
C ARG A 200 9.58 -13.94 6.69
N GLN A 201 8.96 -13.60 7.82
CA GLN A 201 8.96 -12.22 8.35
C GLN A 201 10.36 -11.77 8.74
N ILE A 202 11.09 -12.62 9.47
CA ILE A 202 12.49 -12.36 9.87
C ILE A 202 13.34 -12.10 8.63
N ASP A 203 13.28 -12.98 7.63
CA ASP A 203 14.12 -12.92 6.43
C ASP A 203 13.85 -11.63 5.64
N TYR A 204 12.58 -11.36 5.32
CA TYR A 204 12.21 -10.23 4.46
C TYR A 204 12.45 -8.88 5.15
N ASN A 205 11.97 -8.75 6.39
CA ASN A 205 12.12 -7.48 7.12
C ASN A 205 13.58 -7.21 7.47
N THR A 206 14.37 -8.24 7.78
CA THR A 206 15.81 -8.07 8.02
C THR A 206 16.53 -7.65 6.75
N ALA A 207 16.17 -8.23 5.60
CA ALA A 207 16.81 -7.93 4.33
C ALA A 207 16.61 -6.45 3.92
N ILE A 208 15.38 -5.93 3.97
CA ILE A 208 15.13 -4.52 3.64
C ILE A 208 15.77 -3.55 4.66
N ALA A 209 15.82 -3.93 5.94
CA ALA A 209 16.45 -3.09 6.95
C ALA A 209 17.97 -3.02 6.77
N ARG A 210 18.60 -4.13 6.38
CA ARG A 210 20.02 -4.13 5.99
C ARG A 210 20.25 -3.25 4.76
N GLU A 211 19.39 -3.35 3.75
CA GLU A 211 19.45 -2.47 2.58
C GLU A 211 19.29 -0.98 2.97
N GLY A 212 18.35 -0.67 3.88
CA GLY A 212 18.18 0.66 4.43
C GLY A 212 19.40 1.21 5.18
N LEU A 213 20.21 0.34 5.80
CA LEU A 213 21.44 0.74 6.50
C LEU A 213 22.63 0.92 5.54
N SER A 214 22.74 0.09 4.51
CA SER A 214 23.83 0.14 3.52
C SER A 214 23.61 1.16 2.42
N GLY A 215 22.36 1.32 1.98
CA GLY A 215 21.97 2.19 0.87
C GLY A 215 21.84 3.67 1.25
N LYS A 216 21.40 4.46 0.27
CA LYS A 216 21.09 5.89 0.42
C LYS A 216 19.58 6.08 0.29
N TRP A 217 18.87 5.79 1.38
CA TRP A 217 17.41 5.84 1.43
C TRP A 217 16.93 6.92 2.39
N GLY A 218 15.99 7.75 1.93
CA GLY A 218 15.31 8.73 2.78
C GLY A 218 16.26 9.59 3.60
N ALA A 219 15.93 9.76 4.88
CA ALA A 219 16.74 10.54 5.82
C ALA A 219 17.90 9.74 6.44
N GLY A 220 18.00 8.43 6.16
CA GLY A 220 19.03 7.56 6.71
C GLY A 220 19.01 7.46 8.23
N ILE A 221 17.82 7.51 8.85
CA ILE A 221 17.65 7.61 10.30
C ILE A 221 18.32 6.44 11.02
N GLY A 222 18.17 5.22 10.49
CA GLY A 222 18.80 4.04 11.07
C GLY A 222 20.33 4.16 11.13
N LYS A 223 20.95 4.69 10.08
CA LYS A 223 22.40 4.92 10.02
C LYS A 223 22.84 6.00 11.01
N ILE A 224 22.10 7.11 11.09
CA ILE A 224 22.37 8.19 12.04
C ILE A 224 22.30 7.65 13.48
N LEU A 225 21.27 6.86 13.81
CA LEU A 225 21.12 6.28 15.14
C LEU A 225 22.34 5.42 15.54
N LEU A 226 22.81 4.54 14.65
CA LEU A 226 23.97 3.69 14.93
C LEU A 226 25.26 4.51 15.06
N MET A 227 25.45 5.53 14.21
CA MET A 227 26.62 6.40 14.26
C MET A 227 26.66 7.27 15.52
N SER A 228 25.53 7.80 15.96
CA SER A 228 25.45 8.74 17.08
C SER A 228 25.37 8.07 18.45
N TYR A 229 24.74 6.89 18.54
CA TYR A 229 24.43 6.25 19.82
C TYR A 229 24.97 4.81 19.96
N GLY A 230 25.73 4.31 18.97
CA GLY A 230 26.40 3.02 19.03
C GLY A 230 25.49 1.80 18.84
N ASN A 231 26.00 0.60 19.16
CA ASN A 231 25.38 -0.68 18.81
C ASN A 231 24.68 -1.41 19.97
N SER A 232 24.18 -0.67 20.97
CA SER A 232 23.39 -1.26 22.05
C SER A 232 22.12 -1.95 21.50
N VAL A 233 21.61 -2.97 22.21
CA VAL A 233 20.42 -3.73 21.77
C VAL A 233 19.23 -2.80 21.49
N HIS A 234 18.94 -1.86 22.42
CA HIS A 234 17.85 -0.91 22.25
C HIS A 234 18.05 0.03 21.05
N ASN A 235 19.29 0.41 20.74
CA ASN A 235 19.56 1.32 19.63
C ASN A 235 19.51 0.60 18.29
N ARG A 236 20.01 -0.64 18.23
CA ARG A 236 19.87 -1.52 17.08
C ARG A 236 18.41 -1.76 16.71
N ALA A 237 17.53 -1.93 17.69
CA ALA A 237 16.10 -2.11 17.45
C ALA A 237 15.48 -0.93 16.71
N LYS A 238 15.67 0.28 17.26
CA LYS A 238 15.22 1.53 16.60
C LYS A 238 15.85 1.70 15.22
N ALA A 239 17.15 1.43 15.11
CA ALA A 239 17.88 1.65 13.87
C ALA A 239 17.42 0.72 12.73
N MET A 240 17.20 -0.57 13.01
CA MET A 240 16.76 -1.54 12.01
C MET A 240 15.35 -1.22 11.51
N ALA A 241 14.41 -0.95 12.42
CA ALA A 241 13.04 -0.57 12.05
C ALA A 241 12.99 0.75 11.25
N ALA A 242 13.79 1.75 11.66
CA ALA A 242 13.88 3.02 10.96
C ALA A 242 14.52 2.88 9.56
N ALA A 243 15.60 2.11 9.44
CA ALA A 243 16.27 1.87 8.17
C ALA A 243 15.38 1.17 7.14
N GLY A 244 14.68 0.09 7.56
CA GLY A 244 13.76 -0.61 6.68
C GLY A 244 12.60 0.29 6.25
N SER A 245 12.09 1.14 7.16
CA SER A 245 11.07 2.13 6.84
C SER A 245 11.57 3.17 5.84
N ASP A 246 12.78 3.70 6.00
CA ASP A 246 13.40 4.65 5.06
C ASP A 246 13.54 4.01 3.67
N ALA A 247 14.05 2.79 3.56
CA ALA A 247 14.17 2.08 2.28
C ALA A 247 12.80 1.89 1.61
N ARG A 248 11.84 1.30 2.33
CA ARG A 248 10.50 1.02 1.80
C ARG A 248 9.77 2.28 1.34
N MET A 249 9.77 3.31 2.17
CA MET A 249 9.01 4.55 1.90
C MET A 249 9.61 5.38 0.77
N ASN A 250 10.84 5.08 0.36
CA ASN A 250 11.53 5.72 -0.76
C ASN A 250 11.67 4.79 -1.98
N GLY A 251 10.83 3.75 -2.09
CA GLY A 251 10.68 2.96 -3.31
C GLY A 251 11.64 1.77 -3.44
N CYS A 252 12.18 1.25 -2.33
CA CYS A 252 12.89 -0.02 -2.38
C CYS A 252 11.91 -1.17 -2.69
N ASP A 253 12.22 -1.96 -3.71
CA ASP A 253 11.36 -3.04 -4.22
C ASP A 253 11.43 -4.35 -3.40
N MET A 254 12.28 -4.39 -2.37
CA MET A 254 12.40 -5.58 -1.52
C MET A 254 11.08 -5.86 -0.79
N PRO A 255 10.64 -7.12 -0.70
CA PRO A 255 9.41 -7.47 -0.01
C PRO A 255 9.56 -7.25 1.50
N VAL A 256 8.46 -6.92 2.15
CA VAL A 256 8.32 -6.87 3.62
C VAL A 256 7.12 -7.69 4.03
N VAL A 257 7.17 -8.33 5.20
CA VAL A 257 5.98 -8.96 5.77
C VAL A 257 5.22 -7.92 6.60
N ILE A 258 3.95 -7.74 6.27
CA ILE A 258 3.10 -6.74 6.93
C ILE A 258 2.62 -7.22 8.30
N ASN A 259 2.24 -6.27 9.13
CA ASN A 259 1.43 -6.51 10.32
C ASN A 259 0.23 -5.57 10.26
N SER A 260 -0.98 -6.09 10.45
CA SER A 260 -2.23 -5.30 10.38
C SER A 260 -2.32 -4.41 9.13
N GLY A 261 -1.93 -4.97 7.97
CA GLY A 261 -1.96 -4.26 6.69
C GLY A 261 -0.80 -3.27 6.46
N SER A 262 0.19 -3.17 7.36
CA SER A 262 1.31 -2.22 7.22
C SER A 262 2.68 -2.90 7.28
N GLY A 263 3.48 -2.69 6.24
CA GLY A 263 4.89 -3.13 6.20
C GLY A 263 5.76 -2.45 7.26
N ASN A 264 5.52 -1.16 7.54
CA ASN A 264 6.29 -0.43 8.55
C ASN A 264 5.97 -0.93 9.97
N GLN A 265 4.70 -1.30 10.22
CA GLN A 265 4.32 -1.95 11.47
C GLN A 265 4.93 -3.35 11.56
N GLY A 266 4.94 -4.10 10.44
CA GLY A 266 5.62 -5.39 10.36
C GLY A 266 7.09 -5.31 10.76
N MET A 267 7.82 -4.34 10.21
CA MET A 267 9.23 -4.09 10.58
C MET A 267 9.38 -3.65 12.04
N THR A 268 8.47 -2.81 12.55
CA THR A 268 8.51 -2.34 13.94
C THR A 268 8.26 -3.48 14.93
N ALA A 269 7.34 -4.39 14.59
CA ALA A 269 6.98 -5.53 15.43
C ALA A 269 8.03 -6.65 15.39
N SER A 270 8.81 -6.76 14.31
CA SER A 270 9.71 -7.91 14.10
C SER A 270 11.20 -7.59 14.15
N LEU A 271 11.63 -6.32 14.06
CA LEU A 271 13.06 -6.00 14.02
C LEU A 271 13.57 -5.38 15.33
N PRO A 272 14.70 -5.88 15.87
CA PRO A 272 15.61 -6.92 15.39
C PRO A 272 15.36 -8.23 16.16
N VAL A 273 14.08 -8.54 16.41
CA VAL A 273 13.62 -9.57 17.34
C VAL A 273 14.14 -10.93 16.92
#